data_AF-A0A0B2R9R9-F1
#
_entry.id   AF-A0A0B2R9R9-F1
#
_cell.length_a   1.000
_cell.length_b   1.000
_cell.length_c   1.000
_cell.angle_alpha   90.00
_cell.angle_beta   90.00
_cell.angle_gamma   90.00
#
_symmetry.space_group_name_H-M   'P 1'
#
loop_
_entity.id
_entity.type
_entity.pdbx_description
1 polymer ?
#
loop_
_entity_poly.entity_id
_entity_poly.type
_entity_poly.pdbx_seq_one_letter_code
_entity_poly.pdbx_strand_id
1 'polypeptide(L)'
;MPVFYDIDPSDVRNQRGTYAEAFDKHERYFQEKKKLQEWRKGLVEAANYSGWDCDVNRVTSSIAYPIASHINSIILYMAGSSSSSTSNTTPQKHEVFVSFRTEDTGKTFTSHLSGALERVDIKTYVDNNNLERGEEIPTTLVRAIEEAKLSIIVFSKNYAASKWCLDELLKILECGRAKRQIIVPVFYDIDPSDVRSQRGTYAEAFAKHERNFNEKKKVLEWKNGLVEAANYAGWDCKVNRYALFQ
;
A
#
# COMPACT_ATOMS: atom_id res chain seq x y z
N MET A 1 -0.03 -20.65 7.42
CA MET A 1 -0.38 -19.82 6.25
C MET A 1 -0.20 -20.68 5.00
N PRO A 2 -1.16 -20.70 4.07
CA PRO A 2 -0.97 -21.35 2.78
C PRO A 2 0.13 -20.64 1.98
N VAL A 3 0.88 -21.42 1.19
CA VAL A 3 1.86 -20.93 0.22
C VAL A 3 1.28 -21.22 -1.15
N PHE A 4 1.10 -20.17 -1.97
CA PHE A 4 0.60 -20.26 -3.33
C PHE A 4 1.80 -20.16 -4.27
N TYR A 5 2.12 -21.28 -4.90
CA TYR A 5 3.26 -21.42 -5.81
C TYR A 5 2.74 -21.51 -7.25
N ASP A 6 3.16 -20.58 -8.11
CA ASP A 6 2.72 -20.44 -9.51
C ASP A 6 1.18 -20.47 -9.67
N ILE A 7 0.45 -19.93 -8.70
CA ILE A 7 -1.02 -19.90 -8.73
C ILE A 7 -1.58 -18.65 -8.04
N ASP A 8 -2.46 -17.92 -8.74
CA ASP A 8 -3.10 -16.72 -8.18
C ASP A 8 -4.07 -17.15 -7.06
N PRO A 9 -3.93 -16.63 -5.82
CA PRO A 9 -4.84 -16.96 -4.72
C PRO A 9 -6.31 -16.67 -5.05
N SER A 10 -6.60 -15.73 -5.95
CA SER A 10 -7.95 -15.46 -6.44
C SER A 10 -8.50 -16.57 -7.34
N ASP A 11 -7.66 -17.31 -8.06
CA ASP A 11 -8.09 -18.49 -8.80
C ASP A 11 -8.43 -19.64 -7.85
N VAL A 12 -7.67 -19.78 -6.75
CA VAL A 12 -8.02 -20.72 -5.67
C VAL A 12 -9.32 -20.32 -4.98
N ARG A 13 -9.47 -19.03 -4.65
CA ARG A 13 -10.65 -18.47 -3.96
C ARG A 13 -11.92 -18.59 -4.78
N ASN A 14 -11.84 -18.32 -6.08
CA ASN A 14 -12.99 -18.31 -6.98
C ASN A 14 -13.13 -19.62 -7.76
N GLN A 15 -12.27 -20.61 -7.50
CA GLN A 15 -12.15 -21.86 -8.26
C GLN A 15 -12.14 -21.62 -9.77
N ARG A 16 -11.20 -20.80 -10.25
CA ARG A 16 -10.95 -20.50 -11.67
C ARG A 16 -9.74 -21.30 -12.17
N GLY A 17 -9.52 -21.30 -13.49
CA GLY A 17 -8.38 -21.98 -14.11
C GLY A 17 -8.36 -23.47 -13.81
N THR A 18 -7.20 -23.99 -13.39
CA THR A 18 -6.99 -25.41 -13.07
C THR A 18 -7.92 -25.92 -11.96
N TYR A 19 -8.31 -25.06 -11.01
CA TYR A 19 -9.30 -25.43 -9.99
C TYR A 19 -10.71 -25.58 -10.58
N ALA A 20 -11.11 -24.75 -11.53
CA ALA A 20 -12.39 -24.90 -12.23
C ALA A 20 -12.46 -26.26 -12.93
N GLU A 21 -11.40 -26.60 -13.70
CA GLU A 21 -11.30 -27.87 -14.42
C GLU A 21 -11.35 -29.09 -13.49
N ALA A 22 -10.70 -28.98 -12.33
CA ALA A 22 -10.72 -30.03 -11.32
C ALA A 22 -12.13 -30.21 -10.72
N PHE A 23 -12.80 -29.12 -10.35
CA PHE A 23 -14.16 -29.18 -9.81
C PHE A 23 -15.17 -29.65 -10.84
N ASP A 24 -15.05 -29.28 -12.11
CA ASP A 24 -15.90 -29.79 -13.21
C ASP A 24 -15.80 -31.31 -13.33
N LYS A 25 -14.59 -31.86 -13.22
CA LYS A 25 -14.38 -33.33 -13.23
C LYS A 25 -15.01 -33.97 -12.00
N HIS A 26 -14.78 -33.43 -10.81
CA HIS A 26 -15.39 -33.97 -9.60
C HIS A 26 -16.91 -33.85 -9.61
N GLU A 27 -17.48 -32.79 -10.17
CA GLU A 27 -18.94 -32.64 -10.28
C GLU A 27 -19.57 -33.66 -11.24
N ARG A 28 -18.85 -34.13 -12.26
CA ARG A 28 -19.35 -35.19 -13.16
C ARG A 28 -19.30 -36.59 -12.55
N TYR A 29 -18.25 -36.92 -11.81
CA TYR A 29 -17.98 -38.31 -11.41
C TYR A 29 -18.13 -38.58 -9.90
N PHE A 30 -18.14 -37.54 -9.07
CA PHE A 30 -18.18 -37.68 -7.62
C PHE A 30 -19.61 -37.54 -7.09
N GLN A 31 -20.04 -38.55 -6.34
CA GLN A 31 -21.42 -38.69 -5.85
C GLN A 31 -21.70 -37.84 -4.60
N GLU A 32 -20.69 -37.58 -3.76
CA GLU A 32 -20.86 -36.81 -2.51
C GLU A 32 -20.83 -35.30 -2.76
N LYS A 33 -21.94 -34.75 -3.24
CA LYS A 33 -22.07 -33.30 -3.51
C LYS A 33 -21.83 -32.42 -2.28
N LYS A 34 -22.18 -32.90 -1.09
CA LYS A 34 -21.96 -32.17 0.17
C LYS A 34 -20.48 -31.93 0.45
N LYS A 35 -19.65 -32.96 0.22
CA LYS A 35 -18.20 -32.91 0.43
C LYS A 35 -17.50 -31.98 -0.57
N LEU A 36 -18.00 -31.91 -1.82
CA LEU A 36 -17.55 -30.92 -2.80
C LEU A 36 -17.76 -29.48 -2.32
N GLN A 37 -18.90 -29.21 -1.70
CA GLN A 37 -19.18 -27.88 -1.13
C GLN A 37 -18.29 -27.57 0.08
N GLU A 38 -17.97 -28.57 0.90
CA GLU A 38 -17.00 -28.42 2.00
C GLU A 38 -15.59 -28.11 1.46
N TRP A 39 -15.16 -28.76 0.37
CA TRP A 39 -13.88 -28.46 -0.28
C TRP A 39 -13.83 -27.05 -0.87
N ARG A 40 -14.91 -26.61 -1.55
CA ARG A 40 -15.02 -25.23 -2.04
C ARG A 40 -14.88 -24.23 -0.91
N LYS A 41 -15.61 -24.44 0.20
CA LYS A 41 -15.50 -23.58 1.39
C LYS A 41 -14.10 -23.59 1.98
N GLY A 42 -13.47 -24.75 2.11
CA GLY A 42 -12.10 -24.88 2.63
C GLY A 42 -11.07 -24.15 1.78
N LEU A 43 -11.18 -24.22 0.44
CA LEU A 43 -10.30 -23.48 -0.47
C LEU A 43 -10.54 -21.97 -0.42
N VAL A 44 -11.79 -21.52 -0.34
CA VAL A 44 -12.11 -20.10 -0.10
C VAL A 44 -11.48 -19.62 1.19
N GLU A 45 -11.63 -20.39 2.28
CA GLU A 45 -11.07 -20.05 3.58
C GLU A 45 -9.54 -19.99 3.54
N ALA A 46 -8.89 -21.02 2.97
CA ALA A 46 -7.44 -21.07 2.77
C ALA A 46 -6.94 -19.90 1.92
N ALA A 47 -7.63 -19.56 0.83
CA ALA A 47 -7.28 -18.43 -0.04
C ALA A 47 -7.61 -17.05 0.57
N ASN A 48 -8.44 -17.00 1.61
CA ASN A 48 -8.74 -15.79 2.37
C ASN A 48 -7.74 -15.55 3.49
N TYR A 49 -7.13 -16.60 4.04
CA TYR A 49 -5.88 -16.42 4.79
C TYR A 49 -4.86 -15.81 3.83
N SER A 50 -4.29 -14.66 4.18
CA SER A 50 -3.24 -13.99 3.41
C SER A 50 -2.06 -14.96 3.28
N GLY A 51 -2.07 -15.79 2.23
CA GLY A 51 -1.04 -16.76 1.96
C GLY A 51 0.15 -16.12 1.28
N TRP A 52 1.26 -16.83 1.26
CA TRP A 52 2.47 -16.41 0.58
C TRP A 52 2.31 -16.69 -0.92
N ASP A 53 1.96 -15.68 -1.70
CA ASP A 53 2.06 -15.71 -3.16
C ASP A 53 3.53 -15.47 -3.55
N CYS A 54 4.21 -16.48 -4.08
CA CYS A 54 5.65 -16.40 -4.36
C CYS A 54 5.99 -15.45 -5.50
N ASP A 55 5.14 -15.33 -6.52
CA ASP A 55 5.40 -14.48 -7.68
C ASP A 55 5.19 -13.00 -7.35
N VAL A 56 4.09 -12.69 -6.65
CA VAL A 56 3.85 -11.32 -6.16
C VAL A 56 4.93 -10.92 -5.17
N ASN A 57 5.37 -11.81 -4.26
CA ASN A 57 6.45 -11.50 -3.33
C ASN A 57 7.81 -11.32 -4.03
N ARG A 58 8.12 -12.10 -5.08
CA ARG A 58 9.34 -11.95 -5.87
C ARG A 58 9.36 -10.61 -6.62
N VAL A 59 8.26 -10.24 -7.27
CA VAL A 59 8.15 -8.98 -8.02
C VAL A 59 8.17 -7.78 -7.05
N THR A 60 7.42 -7.82 -5.96
CA THR A 60 7.41 -6.74 -4.96
C THR A 60 8.79 -6.55 -4.31
N SER A 61 9.50 -7.63 -4.00
CA SER A 61 10.88 -7.58 -3.51
C SER A 61 11.83 -6.92 -4.50
N SER A 62 11.69 -7.21 -5.80
CA SER A 62 12.54 -6.62 -6.84
C SER A 62 12.34 -5.11 -7.03
N ILE A 63 11.15 -4.59 -6.71
CA ILE A 63 10.83 -3.16 -6.85
C ILE A 63 11.18 -2.38 -5.57
N ALA A 64 11.06 -3.01 -4.40
CA ALA A 64 11.32 -2.39 -3.11
C ALA A 64 12.77 -1.87 -2.95
N TYR A 65 13.77 -2.64 -3.41
CA TYR A 65 15.18 -2.26 -3.26
C TYR A 65 15.59 -1.03 -4.10
N PRO A 66 15.24 -0.93 -5.41
CA PRO A 66 15.45 0.29 -6.17
C PRO A 66 14.86 1.55 -5.53
N ILE A 67 13.65 1.44 -4.97
CA ILE A 67 13.01 2.55 -4.24
C ILE A 67 13.87 2.92 -3.03
N ALA A 68 14.21 1.96 -2.17
CA ALA A 68 15.03 2.22 -0.99
C ALA A 68 16.40 2.85 -1.33
N SER A 69 17.06 2.38 -2.39
CA SER A 69 18.33 2.94 -2.87
C SER A 69 18.19 4.38 -3.36
N HIS A 70 17.10 4.72 -4.05
CA HIS A 70 16.82 6.08 -4.49
C HIS A 70 16.52 7.00 -3.29
N ILE A 71 15.73 6.53 -2.32
CA ILE A 71 15.46 7.27 -1.08
C ILE A 71 16.76 7.53 -0.32
N ASN A 72 17.65 6.54 -0.21
CA ASN A 72 18.97 6.72 0.41
C ASN A 72 19.78 7.82 -0.32
N SER A 73 19.80 7.79 -1.65
CA SER A 73 20.50 8.80 -2.45
C SER A 73 19.94 10.21 -2.20
N ILE A 74 18.61 10.36 -2.09
CA ILE A 74 17.96 11.63 -1.75
C ILE A 74 18.40 12.11 -0.36
N ILE A 75 18.39 11.22 0.64
CA ILE A 75 18.78 11.55 2.03
C ILE A 75 20.25 11.99 2.10
N LEU A 76 21.15 11.26 1.45
CA LEU A 76 22.59 11.59 1.40
C LEU A 76 22.84 12.93 0.71
N TYR A 77 22.12 13.22 -0.39
CA TYR A 77 22.23 14.50 -1.08
C TYR A 77 21.79 15.69 -0.21
N MET A 78 20.70 15.52 0.56
CA MET A 78 20.25 16.54 1.51
C MET A 78 21.26 16.79 2.63
N ALA A 79 21.91 15.73 3.13
CA ALA A 79 22.93 15.85 4.16
C ALA A 79 24.18 16.60 3.65
N GLY A 80 24.62 16.32 2.42
CA GLY A 80 25.79 16.98 1.81
C GLY A 80 25.58 18.44 1.40
N SER A 81 24.33 18.86 1.19
CA SER A 81 23.98 20.24 0.79
C SER A 81 23.78 21.20 1.98
N SER A 82 23.83 20.68 3.20
CA SER A 82 23.61 21.47 4.42
C SER A 82 24.92 22.07 4.91
N SER A 83 25.05 23.40 4.93
CA SER A 83 26.17 24.07 5.58
C SER A 83 26.14 23.77 7.09
N SER A 84 27.28 23.36 7.64
CA SER A 84 27.44 22.94 9.03
C SER A 84 26.81 23.95 10.01
N SER A 85 25.62 23.63 10.49
CA SER A 85 25.05 24.20 11.69
C SER A 85 24.91 23.08 12.70
N THR A 86 25.72 23.14 13.76
CA THR A 86 25.59 22.29 14.94
C THR A 86 24.29 22.66 15.64
N SER A 87 23.20 22.07 15.19
CA SER A 87 21.95 22.02 15.94
C SER A 87 22.01 20.77 16.82
N ASN A 88 21.81 20.97 18.14
CA ASN A 88 21.54 19.89 19.08
C ASN A 88 20.22 19.23 18.66
N THR A 89 20.30 18.33 17.70
CA THR A 89 19.17 17.54 17.24
C THR A 89 19.02 16.40 18.22
N THR A 90 17.86 16.34 18.87
CA THR A 90 17.41 15.12 19.54
C THR A 90 17.55 13.95 18.56
N PRO A 91 17.97 12.75 19.00
CA PRO A 91 18.14 11.62 18.11
C PRO A 91 16.86 11.39 17.32
N GLN A 92 16.91 11.64 16.01
CA GLN A 92 15.75 11.51 15.15
C GLN A 92 15.32 10.03 15.19
N LYS A 93 14.08 9.78 15.61
CA LYS A 93 13.60 8.40 15.84
C LYS A 93 13.41 7.64 14.52
N HIS A 94 13.07 8.36 13.45
CA HIS A 94 12.91 7.86 12.09
C HIS A 94 13.19 8.97 11.06
N GLU A 95 13.70 8.59 9.90
CA GLU A 95 13.98 9.51 8.80
C GLU A 95 12.86 9.53 7.76
N VAL A 96 12.21 8.38 7.58
CA VAL A 96 11.17 8.18 6.57
C VAL A 96 9.87 7.75 7.23
N PHE A 97 8.77 8.40 6.85
CA PHE A 97 7.41 7.98 7.17
C PHE A 97 6.80 7.25 5.96
N VAL A 98 6.11 6.13 6.18
CA VAL A 98 5.45 5.35 5.11
C VAL A 98 3.95 5.27 5.40
N SER A 99 3.14 5.93 4.55
CA SER A 99 1.68 5.78 4.54
C SER A 99 1.26 4.80 3.45
N PHE A 100 0.35 3.89 3.79
CA PHE A 100 -0.11 2.83 2.90
C PHE A 100 -1.45 2.26 3.38
N ARG A 101 -2.13 1.50 2.50
CA ARG A 101 -3.28 0.70 2.90
C ARG A 101 -2.83 -0.68 3.37
N THR A 102 -3.02 -0.98 4.65
CA THR A 102 -2.49 -2.21 5.25
C THR A 102 -3.05 -3.49 4.64
N GLU A 103 -4.34 -3.49 4.32
CA GLU A 103 -5.02 -4.62 3.71
C GLU A 103 -4.56 -4.89 2.28
N ASP A 104 -4.08 -3.87 1.57
CA ASP A 104 -3.61 -4.02 0.18
C ASP A 104 -2.15 -4.44 0.12
N THR A 105 -1.28 -3.80 0.92
CA THR A 105 0.18 -3.84 0.72
C THR A 105 0.98 -4.20 1.97
N GLY A 106 0.34 -4.30 3.14
CA GLY A 106 1.06 -4.40 4.42
C GLY A 106 1.93 -5.64 4.58
N LYS A 107 1.43 -6.81 4.17
CA LYS A 107 2.17 -8.09 4.23
C LYS A 107 2.94 -8.40 2.95
N THR A 108 2.87 -7.54 1.95
CA THR A 108 3.48 -7.74 0.63
C THR A 108 4.46 -6.60 0.38
N PHE A 109 4.14 -5.70 -0.53
CA PHE A 109 5.02 -4.62 -0.98
C PHE A 109 5.58 -3.76 0.16
N THR A 110 4.75 -3.30 1.10
CA THR A 110 5.20 -2.40 2.17
C THR A 110 6.14 -3.11 3.14
N SER A 111 5.93 -4.39 3.42
CA SER A 111 6.86 -5.18 4.26
C SER A 111 8.24 -5.30 3.60
N HIS A 112 8.28 -5.53 2.28
CA HIS A 112 9.54 -5.60 1.53
C HIS A 112 10.21 -4.24 1.42
N LEU A 113 9.44 -3.17 1.22
CA LEU A 113 9.95 -1.79 1.21
C LEU A 113 10.56 -1.40 2.55
N SER A 114 9.87 -1.70 3.66
CA SER A 114 10.36 -1.44 5.01
C SER A 114 11.68 -2.20 5.27
N GLY A 115 11.74 -3.49 4.95
CA GLY A 115 12.98 -4.27 5.08
C GLY A 115 14.08 -3.82 4.12
N ALA A 116 13.76 -3.30 2.94
CA ALA A 116 14.74 -2.74 2.02
C ALA A 116 15.32 -1.42 2.52
N LEU A 117 14.50 -0.55 3.11
CA LEU A 117 14.93 0.69 3.75
C LEU A 117 15.81 0.43 4.97
N GLU A 118 15.46 -0.56 5.79
CA GLU A 118 16.27 -1.00 6.93
C GLU A 118 17.65 -1.53 6.49
N ARG A 119 17.72 -2.28 5.38
CA ARG A 119 19.00 -2.79 4.82
C ARG A 119 19.95 -1.68 4.34
N VAL A 120 19.47 -0.47 4.12
CA VAL A 120 20.29 0.70 3.76
C VAL A 120 20.38 1.68 4.93
N ASP A 121 20.18 1.19 6.16
CA ASP A 121 20.27 1.91 7.44
C ASP A 121 19.30 3.10 7.60
N ILE A 122 18.20 3.12 6.83
CA ILE A 122 17.17 4.16 6.94
C ILE A 122 16.14 3.74 8.00
N LYS A 123 16.04 4.53 9.07
CA LYS A 123 15.02 4.33 10.10
C LYS A 123 13.65 4.74 9.57
N THR A 124 12.72 3.79 9.51
CA THR A 124 11.37 4.00 8.99
C THR A 124 10.32 3.95 10.07
N TYR A 125 9.29 4.79 9.94
CA TYR A 125 8.02 4.61 10.64
C TYR A 125 6.98 4.12 9.63
N VAL A 126 6.44 2.94 9.89
CA VAL A 126 5.41 2.30 9.06
C VAL A 126 4.09 2.36 9.83
N ASP A 127 3.11 3.14 9.37
CA ASP A 127 1.81 3.15 10.07
C ASP A 127 0.99 1.92 9.74
N ASN A 128 0.83 1.04 10.72
CA ASN A 128 -0.07 -0.09 10.60
C ASN A 128 -1.52 0.40 10.76
N ASN A 129 -2.12 0.80 9.64
CA ASN A 129 -3.51 1.28 9.49
C ASN A 129 -4.59 0.18 9.76
N ASN A 130 -4.23 -0.89 10.48
CA ASN A 130 -5.06 -2.07 10.79
C ASN A 130 -5.93 -1.92 12.04
N LEU A 131 -5.77 -0.84 12.81
CA LEU A 131 -6.53 -0.64 14.02
C LEU A 131 -7.73 0.26 13.69
N GLU A 132 -8.92 -0.14 14.14
CA GLU A 132 -10.08 0.73 14.32
C GLU A 132 -9.71 1.84 15.32
N ARG A 133 -8.86 2.77 14.90
CA ARG A 133 -8.53 3.96 15.66
C ARG A 133 -9.72 4.91 15.54
N GLY A 134 -9.98 5.65 16.62
CA GLY A 134 -11.10 6.59 16.70
C GLY A 134 -11.06 7.70 15.63
N GLU A 135 -11.94 8.68 15.77
CA GLU A 135 -12.15 9.71 14.74
C GLU A 135 -10.93 10.61 14.47
N GLU A 136 -9.92 10.64 15.35
CA GLU A 136 -8.76 11.53 15.26
C GLU A 136 -7.43 10.79 15.12
N ILE A 137 -6.50 11.39 14.36
CA ILE A 137 -5.12 10.91 14.21
C ILE A 137 -4.36 11.06 15.56
N PRO A 138 -3.73 9.99 16.09
CA PRO A 138 -2.94 10.02 17.30
C PRO A 138 -1.84 11.07 17.20
N THR A 139 -1.64 11.80 18.29
CA THR A 139 -0.55 12.78 18.42
C THR A 139 0.82 12.17 18.15
N THR A 140 1.00 10.88 18.45
CA THR A 140 2.22 10.12 18.13
C THR A 140 2.44 9.96 16.63
N LEU A 141 1.36 9.76 15.86
CA LEU A 141 1.41 9.66 14.41
C LEU A 141 1.67 11.01 13.76
N VAL A 142 0.95 12.05 14.22
CA VAL A 142 1.21 13.44 13.80
C VAL A 142 2.68 13.80 13.99
N ARG A 143 3.23 13.52 15.17
CA ARG A 143 4.64 13.79 15.45
C ARG A 143 5.57 12.98 14.54
N ALA A 144 5.23 11.73 14.23
CA ALA A 144 6.04 10.91 13.34
C ALA A 144 6.10 11.49 11.92
N ILE A 145 4.97 11.93 11.38
CA ILE A 145 4.92 12.61 10.07
C ILE A 145 5.73 13.91 10.13
N GLU A 146 5.58 14.68 11.21
CA GLU A 146 6.20 15.98 11.39
C GLU A 146 7.72 15.96 11.58
N GLU A 147 8.25 14.87 12.16
CA GLU A 147 9.68 14.68 12.42
C GLU A 147 10.40 13.97 11.27
N ALA A 148 9.68 13.35 10.33
CA ALA A 148 10.30 12.67 9.19
C ALA A 148 10.89 13.68 8.18
N LYS A 149 12.05 13.36 7.60
CA LYS A 149 12.66 14.14 6.50
C LYS A 149 11.93 13.92 5.18
N LEU A 150 11.38 12.72 5.01
CA LEU A 150 10.73 12.28 3.79
C LEU A 150 9.51 11.41 4.12
N SER A 151 8.45 11.57 3.35
CA SER A 151 7.24 10.75 3.43
C SER A 151 7.04 9.98 2.12
N ILE A 152 6.88 8.66 2.21
CA ILE A 152 6.49 7.78 1.12
C ILE A 152 4.99 7.52 1.23
N ILE A 153 4.26 7.70 0.13
CA ILE A 153 2.83 7.43 0.06
C ILE A 153 2.61 6.29 -0.94
N VAL A 154 2.26 5.11 -0.45
CA VAL A 154 1.99 3.93 -1.27
C VAL A 154 0.52 3.93 -1.65
N PHE A 155 0.19 4.50 -2.81
CA PHE A 155 -1.13 4.42 -3.40
C PHE A 155 -1.39 3.01 -3.91
N SER A 156 -2.53 2.46 -3.51
CA SER A 156 -3.00 1.11 -3.87
C SER A 156 -4.49 1.16 -4.14
N LYS A 157 -5.03 0.07 -4.70
CA LYS A 157 -6.42 -0.06 -5.14
C LYS A 157 -7.46 0.48 -4.13
N ASN A 158 -7.31 0.21 -2.84
CA ASN A 158 -8.29 0.58 -1.80
C ASN A 158 -7.77 1.66 -0.83
N TYR A 159 -6.71 2.40 -1.18
CA TYR A 159 -6.18 3.46 -0.34
C TYR A 159 -7.25 4.50 -0.01
N ALA A 160 -7.95 5.03 -1.03
CA ALA A 160 -8.98 6.05 -0.84
C ALA A 160 -10.25 5.55 -0.12
N ALA A 161 -10.41 4.23 0.08
CA ALA A 161 -11.52 3.70 0.87
C ALA A 161 -11.31 3.89 2.39
N SER A 162 -10.08 4.17 2.83
CA SER A 162 -9.75 4.44 4.23
C SER A 162 -9.75 5.94 4.50
N LYS A 163 -10.66 6.42 5.36
CA LYS A 163 -10.63 7.82 5.84
C LYS A 163 -9.29 8.13 6.51
N TRP A 164 -8.75 7.16 7.25
CA TRP A 164 -7.45 7.27 7.90
C TRP A 164 -6.32 7.58 6.91
N CYS A 165 -6.19 6.78 5.85
CA CYS A 165 -5.17 6.98 4.83
C CYS A 165 -5.32 8.36 4.14
N LEU A 166 -6.56 8.86 4.00
CA LEU A 166 -6.82 10.17 3.43
C LEU A 166 -6.49 11.32 4.40
N ASP A 167 -6.69 11.14 5.70
CA ASP A 167 -6.29 12.13 6.70
C ASP A 167 -4.77 12.19 6.90
N GLU A 168 -4.10 11.03 6.88
CA GLU A 168 -2.63 10.96 6.84
C GLU A 168 -2.07 11.70 5.64
N LEU A 169 -2.64 11.46 4.45
CA LEU A 169 -2.26 12.14 3.21
C LEU A 169 -2.30 13.66 3.36
N LEU A 170 -3.40 14.19 3.91
CA LEU A 170 -3.52 15.63 4.14
C LEU A 170 -2.46 16.15 5.12
N LYS A 171 -2.17 15.40 6.19
CA LYS A 171 -1.15 15.79 7.16
C LYS A 171 0.26 15.76 6.56
N ILE A 172 0.57 14.78 5.72
CA ILE A 172 1.83 14.71 4.97
C ILE A 172 1.97 15.92 4.05
N LEU A 173 0.93 16.27 3.29
CA LEU A 173 0.95 17.44 2.38
C LEU A 173 1.09 18.75 3.15
N GLU A 174 0.42 18.88 4.29
CA GLU A 174 0.62 20.01 5.20
C GLU A 174 2.09 20.12 5.64
N CYS A 175 2.70 19.02 6.08
CA CYS A 175 4.09 18.98 6.51
C CYS A 175 5.07 19.24 5.35
N GLY A 176 4.80 18.72 4.16
CA GLY A 176 5.57 18.99 2.95
C GLY A 176 5.63 20.47 2.62
N ARG A 177 4.48 21.16 2.73
CA ARG A 177 4.38 22.62 2.52
C ARG A 177 5.07 23.42 3.62
N ALA A 178 4.88 23.06 4.88
CA ALA A 178 5.35 23.84 6.03
C ALA A 178 6.82 23.59 6.39
N LYS A 179 7.31 22.35 6.27
CA LYS A 179 8.61 21.89 6.80
C LYS A 179 9.60 21.44 5.72
N ARG A 180 9.28 21.65 4.43
CA ARG A 180 10.09 21.19 3.28
C ARG A 180 10.38 19.68 3.29
N GLN A 181 9.48 18.90 3.88
CA GLN A 181 9.56 17.45 3.82
C GLN A 181 9.40 16.99 2.37
N ILE A 182 10.26 16.07 1.92
CA ILE A 182 10.14 15.49 0.57
C ILE A 182 8.99 14.48 0.56
N ILE A 183 8.15 14.54 -0.46
CA ILE A 183 7.03 13.61 -0.65
C ILE A 183 7.33 12.75 -1.88
N VAL A 184 7.29 11.43 -1.70
CA VAL A 184 7.52 10.46 -2.77
C VAL A 184 6.29 9.55 -2.91
N PRO A 185 5.42 9.79 -3.91
CA PRO A 185 4.34 8.87 -4.21
C PRO A 185 4.86 7.60 -4.87
N VAL A 186 4.29 6.46 -4.49
CA VAL A 186 4.51 5.14 -5.08
C VAL A 186 3.15 4.60 -5.50
N PHE A 187 2.95 4.38 -6.79
CA PHE A 187 1.70 3.88 -7.37
C PHE A 187 1.81 2.37 -7.55
N TYR A 188 1.30 1.60 -6.58
CA TYR A 188 1.40 0.15 -6.55
C TYR A 188 0.16 -0.53 -7.14
N ASP A 189 0.33 -1.19 -8.29
CA ASP A 189 -0.74 -1.84 -9.07
C ASP A 189 -1.98 -0.94 -9.29
N ILE A 190 -1.73 0.36 -9.48
CA ILE A 190 -2.74 1.39 -9.74
C ILE A 190 -2.19 2.43 -10.71
N ASP A 191 -3.03 2.89 -11.64
CA ASP A 191 -2.64 3.95 -12.57
C ASP A 191 -2.56 5.31 -11.84
N PRO A 192 -1.46 6.07 -11.96
CA PRO A 192 -1.36 7.41 -11.39
C PRO A 192 -2.50 8.35 -11.80
N SER A 193 -3.06 8.18 -13.00
CA SER A 193 -4.20 8.95 -13.48
C SER A 193 -5.51 8.60 -12.76
N ASP A 194 -5.69 7.36 -12.30
CA ASP A 194 -6.84 6.97 -11.49
C ASP A 194 -6.77 7.61 -10.11
N VAL A 195 -5.57 7.74 -9.52
CA VAL A 195 -5.37 8.49 -8.27
C VAL A 195 -5.63 9.99 -8.50
N ARG A 196 -5.03 10.57 -9.54
CA ARG A 196 -5.10 12.02 -9.85
C ARG A 196 -6.51 12.47 -10.21
N SER A 197 -7.26 11.66 -10.95
CA SER A 197 -8.62 12.00 -11.38
C SER A 197 -9.70 11.28 -10.58
N GLN A 198 -9.31 10.57 -9.51
CA GLN A 198 -10.19 9.77 -8.64
C GLN A 198 -11.14 8.86 -9.44
N ARG A 199 -10.59 8.08 -10.38
CA ARG A 199 -11.31 7.14 -11.25
C ARG A 199 -11.21 5.70 -10.70
N GLY A 200 -11.92 4.77 -11.33
CA GLY A 200 -11.93 3.36 -10.92
C GLY A 200 -12.38 3.19 -9.47
N THR A 201 -11.62 2.44 -8.68
CA THR A 201 -11.94 2.18 -7.27
C THR A 201 -11.96 3.44 -6.40
N TYR A 202 -11.25 4.50 -6.80
CA TYR A 202 -11.25 5.76 -6.05
C TYR A 202 -12.59 6.49 -6.24
N ALA A 203 -13.20 6.40 -7.42
CA ALA A 203 -14.53 6.97 -7.67
C ALA A 203 -15.58 6.29 -6.77
N GLU A 204 -15.53 4.96 -6.67
CA GLU A 204 -16.41 4.17 -5.81
C GLU A 204 -16.23 4.52 -4.33
N ALA A 205 -14.96 4.67 -3.89
CA ALA A 205 -14.63 5.07 -2.53
C ALA A 205 -15.20 6.45 -2.18
N PHE A 206 -15.03 7.44 -3.06
CA PHE A 206 -15.56 8.79 -2.83
C PHE A 206 -17.09 8.84 -2.88
N ALA A 207 -17.74 8.08 -3.76
CA ALA A 207 -19.19 7.97 -3.75
C ALA A 207 -19.73 7.43 -2.43
N LYS A 208 -18.99 6.51 -1.77
CA LYS A 208 -19.34 6.01 -0.44
C LYS A 208 -19.11 7.07 0.64
N HIS A 209 -17.98 7.79 0.61
CA HIS A 209 -17.70 8.86 1.56
C HIS A 209 -18.74 9.98 1.49
N GLU A 210 -19.11 10.42 0.29
CA GLU A 210 -20.12 11.47 0.08
C GLU A 210 -21.52 11.09 0.59
N ARG A 211 -21.87 9.80 0.56
CA ARG A 211 -23.16 9.30 1.09
C ARG A 211 -23.16 9.18 2.61
N ASN A 212 -22.03 8.75 3.18
CA ASN A 212 -21.96 8.37 4.59
C ASN A 212 -21.36 9.46 5.48
N PHE A 213 -20.89 10.56 4.91
CA PHE A 213 -20.17 11.60 5.62
C PHE A 213 -20.71 12.98 5.25
N ASN A 214 -21.23 13.70 6.24
CA ASN A 214 -21.90 14.98 6.01
C ASN A 214 -20.92 16.14 5.76
N GLU A 215 -19.62 15.94 5.98
CA GLU A 215 -18.60 16.97 5.77
C GLU A 215 -18.11 17.00 4.32
N LYS A 216 -18.93 17.55 3.43
CA LYS A 216 -18.57 17.74 2.01
C LYS A 216 -17.25 18.48 1.81
N LYS A 217 -16.93 19.43 2.72
CA LYS A 217 -15.66 20.17 2.70
C LYS A 217 -14.47 19.22 2.87
N LYS A 218 -14.53 18.31 3.84
CA LYS A 218 -13.47 17.34 4.11
C LYS A 218 -13.25 16.38 2.95
N VAL A 219 -14.34 15.92 2.32
CA VAL A 219 -14.26 15.10 1.10
C VAL A 219 -13.55 15.85 -0.03
N LEU A 220 -13.85 17.14 -0.22
CA LEU A 220 -13.18 17.97 -1.21
C LEU A 220 -11.69 18.16 -0.90
N GLU A 221 -11.33 18.36 0.38
CA GLU A 221 -9.93 18.41 0.81
C GLU A 221 -9.20 17.12 0.47
N TRP A 222 -9.78 15.94 0.76
CA TRP A 222 -9.19 14.65 0.39
C TRP A 222 -9.00 14.50 -1.12
N LYS A 223 -9.99 14.88 -1.94
CA LYS A 223 -9.86 14.86 -3.40
C LYS A 223 -8.71 15.74 -3.88
N ASN A 224 -8.65 16.98 -3.40
CA ASN A 224 -7.58 17.91 -3.76
C ASN A 224 -6.20 17.41 -3.31
N GLY A 225 -6.12 16.82 -2.11
CA GLY A 225 -4.89 16.23 -1.59
C GLY A 225 -4.39 15.07 -2.46
N LEU A 226 -5.28 14.22 -2.96
CA LEU A 226 -4.90 13.15 -3.89
C LEU A 226 -4.39 13.71 -5.22
N VAL A 227 -5.02 14.75 -5.76
CA VAL A 227 -4.54 15.43 -6.98
C VAL A 227 -3.13 15.99 -6.73
N GLU A 228 -2.93 16.71 -5.62
CA GLU A 228 -1.66 17.31 -5.24
C GLU A 228 -0.57 16.24 -5.11
N ALA A 229 -0.82 15.19 -4.31
CA ALA A 229 0.11 14.11 -4.07
C ALA A 229 0.47 13.33 -5.36
N ALA A 230 -0.50 13.10 -6.24
CA ALA A 230 -0.28 12.40 -7.51
C ALA A 230 0.48 13.23 -8.57
N ASN A 231 0.76 14.50 -8.29
CA ASN A 231 1.57 15.36 -9.14
C ASN A 231 3.04 15.46 -8.69
N TYR A 232 3.40 14.91 -7.54
CA TYR A 232 4.81 14.76 -7.16
C TYR A 232 5.50 13.68 -8.02
N ALA A 233 6.81 13.85 -8.26
CA ALA A 233 7.61 12.86 -8.94
C ALA A 233 7.74 11.60 -8.06
N GLY A 234 7.45 10.44 -8.63
CA GLY A 234 7.34 9.20 -7.88
C GLY A 234 7.56 7.95 -8.74
N TRP A 235 7.18 6.81 -8.18
CA TRP A 235 7.39 5.49 -8.77
C TRP A 235 6.09 4.88 -9.26
N ASP A 236 6.03 4.47 -10.52
CA ASP A 236 4.94 3.67 -11.07
C ASP A 236 5.32 2.18 -11.01
N CYS A 237 4.70 1.45 -10.08
CA CYS A 237 5.00 0.07 -9.76
C CYS A 237 3.89 -0.85 -10.27
N LYS A 238 3.80 -0.98 -11.60
CA LYS A 238 2.90 -1.96 -12.23
C LYS A 238 3.42 -3.37 -11.98
N VAL A 239 2.58 -4.21 -11.39
CA VAL A 239 2.85 -5.65 -11.31
C VAL A 239 2.38 -6.26 -12.62
N ASN A 240 3.28 -6.40 -13.60
CA ASN A 240 2.97 -7.10 -14.84
C ASN A 240 2.71 -8.59 -14.51
N ARG A 241 1.44 -8.99 -14.46
CA ARG A 241 1.02 -10.41 -14.32
C ARG A 241 1.15 -11.21 -15.63
N TYR A 242 1.96 -10.75 -16.58
CA TYR A 242 2.17 -11.41 -17.88
C TYR A 242 3.63 -11.85 -18.02
N ALA A 243 3.93 -12.99 -17.40
CA ALA A 243 4.91 -13.97 -17.84
C ALA A 243 4.48 -15.23 -17.09
N LEU A 244 3.70 -16.13 -17.68
CA LEU A 244 4.22 -17.29 -18.40
C LEU A 244 3.14 -17.83 -19.37
N PHE A 245 3.32 -17.56 -20.66
CA PHE A 245 2.94 -18.50 -21.71
C PHE A 245 4.10 -18.53 -22.70
N GLN A 246 4.96 -19.53 -22.56
CA GLN A 246 5.75 -20.10 -23.65
C GLN A 246 5.59 -21.62 -23.57
#